data_AF-C4R4G4-F1
#
_entry.id   AF-C4R4G4-F1
#
_cell.length_a   1.000
_cell.length_b   1.000
_cell.length_c   1.000
_cell.angle_alpha   90.00
_cell.angle_beta   90.00
_cell.angle_gamma   90.00
#
_symmetry.space_group_name_H-M   'P 1'
#
loop_
_entity.id
_entity.type
_entity.pdbx_description
1 polymer ?
#
loop_
_entity_poly.entity_id
_entity_poly.type
_entity_poly.pdbx_seq_one_letter_code
_entity_poly.pdbx_strand_id
1 'polypeptide(L)' 'MAPQTPRQRIANEKFVKRAEAQQGKVKKARSKREFPVSTKWVIILLFLLIGGGVLEILRLFF' A
#
# COMPACT_ATOMS: atom_id res chain seq x y z
N MET A 1 6.55 28.05 30.48
CA MET A 1 7.61 27.27 29.81
C MET A 1 8.94 27.89 30.21
N ALA A 2 9.83 27.14 30.86
CA ALA A 2 11.13 27.67 31.27
C ALA A 2 12.02 27.92 30.03
N PRO A 3 12.75 29.04 29.97
CA PRO A 3 13.67 29.30 28.87
C PRO A 3 14.83 28.31 28.93
N GLN A 4 15.18 27.71 27.78
CA GLN A 4 16.30 26.77 27.72
C GLN A 4 17.63 27.50 27.92
N THR A 5 18.55 26.85 28.63
CA THR A 5 19.90 27.39 28.81
C THR A 5 20.73 27.21 27.52
N PRO A 6 21.77 28.05 27.29
CA PRO A 6 22.65 27.88 26.12
C PRO A 6 23.26 26.48 26.01
N ARG A 7 23.55 25.84 27.15
CA ARG A 7 24.06 24.46 27.21
C ARG A 7 23.02 23.44 26.73
N GLN A 8 21.74 23.60 27.12
CA GLN A 8 20.65 22.73 26.66
C GLN A 8 20.42 22.88 25.16
N ARG A 9 20.52 24.10 24.61
CA ARG A 9 20.37 24.32 23.16
C ARG A 9 21.41 23.53 22.36
N ILE A 10 22.69 23.61 22.75
CA ILE A 10 23.78 22.87 22.10
C ILE A 10 23.60 21.35 22.22
N ALA A 11 23.13 20.86 23.37
CA ALA A 11 22.84 19.45 23.57
C ALA A 11 21.69 18.96 22.67
N ASN A 12 20.63 19.77 22.55
CA ASN A 12 19.50 19.48 21.67
C ASN A 12 19.93 19.45 20.20
N GLU A 13 20.75 20.40 19.75
CA GLU A 13 21.30 20.40 18.39
C GLU A 13 22.12 19.13 18.10
N LYS A 14 22.93 18.66 19.06
CA LYS A 14 23.70 17.42 18.92
C LYS A 14 22.81 16.18 18.89
N PHE A 15 21.76 16.16 19.71
CA PHE A 15 20.79 15.07 19.74
C PHE A 15 20.01 14.98 18.43
N VAL A 16 19.51 16.11 17.93
CA VAL A 16 18.76 16.19 16.66
C VAL A 16 19.58 15.61 15.52
N LYS A 17 20.84 16.02 15.36
CA LYS A 17 21.73 15.48 14.31
C LYS A 17 21.94 13.96 14.40
N ARG A 18 22.03 13.42 15.61
CA ARG A 18 22.16 11.96 15.82
C ARG A 18 20.85 11.23 15.58
N ALA A 19 19.74 11.82 16.01
CA ALA A 19 18.40 11.28 15.81
C ALA A 19 18.06 11.25 14.32
N GLU A 20 18.35 12.31 13.57
CA GLU A 20 18.16 12.35 12.10
C GLU A 20 18.99 11.29 11.37
N ALA A 21 20.24 11.05 11.80
CA ALA A 21 21.08 10.00 11.22
C ALA A 21 20.61 8.57 11.56
N GLN A 22 19.94 8.38 12.70
CA GLN A 22 19.42 7.08 13.17
C GLN A 22 17.97 6.84 12.76
N GLN A 23 17.22 7.88 12.42
CA GLN A 23 15.90 7.75 11.84
C GLN A 23 16.07 7.14 10.44
N GLY A 24 15.86 5.83 10.36
CA GLY A 24 15.79 5.13 9.08
C GLY A 24 14.81 5.83 8.14
N LYS A 25 15.08 5.76 6.83
CA LYS A 25 14.21 6.35 5.80
C LYS A 25 12.78 5.94 6.10
N VAL A 26 11.89 6.92 6.35
CA VAL A 26 10.45 6.68 6.45
C VAL A 26 10.08 5.90 5.19
N LYS A 27 9.78 4.60 5.35
CA LYS A 27 9.35 3.78 4.23
C LYS A 27 8.07 4.45 3.76
N LYS A 28 8.12 5.13 2.60
CA LYS A 28 6.91 5.63 1.94
C LYS A 28 5.99 4.42 1.87
N ALA A 29 4.95 4.43 2.69
CA ALA A 29 3.97 3.37 2.66
C ALA A 29 3.44 3.37 1.23
N ARG A 30 3.85 2.37 0.44
CA ARG A 30 3.20 2.13 -0.85
C ARG A 30 1.76 1.89 -0.46
N SER A 31 0.89 2.85 -0.74
CA SER A 31 -0.55 2.68 -0.62
C SER A 31 -0.94 1.68 -1.69
N LYS A 32 -0.72 0.40 -1.39
CA LYS A 32 -1.25 -0.69 -2.19
C LYS A 32 -2.76 -0.52 -2.05
N ARG A 33 -3.40 -0.06 -3.12
CA ARG A 33 -4.86 -0.03 -3.19
C ARG A 33 -5.33 -1.47 -3.09
N GLU A 34 -5.85 -1.82 -1.93
CA GLU A 34 -6.55 -3.08 -1.73
C GLU A 34 -7.94 -2.91 -2.31
N PHE A 35 -8.24 -3.68 -3.35
CA PHE A 35 -9.58 -3.76 -3.89
C PHE A 35 -10.39 -4.71 -3.00
N PRO A 36 -11.69 -4.42 -2.75
CA PRO A 36 -12.53 -5.25 -1.90
C PRO A 36 -12.76 -6.66 -2.47
N VAL A 37 -12.48 -6.86 -3.76
CA VAL A 37 -12.64 -8.14 -4.46
C VAL A 37 -11.33 -8.51 -5.13
N SER A 38 -10.90 -9.76 -4.93
CA SER A 38 -9.71 -10.29 -5.61
C SER A 38 -9.95 -10.44 -7.11
N THR A 39 -8.93 -10.20 -7.92
CA THR A 39 -8.99 -10.42 -9.39
C THR A 39 -9.45 -11.83 -9.76
N LYS A 40 -9.11 -12.85 -8.97
CA LYS A 40 -9.55 -14.24 -9.21
C LYS A 40 -11.07 -14.37 -9.16
N TRP A 41 -11.73 -13.70 -8.22
CA TRP A 41 -13.20 -13.71 -8.08
C TRP A 41 -13.89 -13.01 -9.26
N VAL A 42 -13.31 -11.90 -9.74
CA VAL A 42 -13.83 -11.20 -10.92
C VAL A 42 -13.79 -12.11 -12.16
N ILE A 43 -12.69 -12.85 -12.34
CA ILE A 43 -12.55 -13.80 -13.46
C ILE A 43 -13.57 -14.92 -13.38
N ILE A 44 -13.79 -15.51 -12.19
CA ILE A 44 -14.79 -16.58 -11.99
C ILE A 44 -16.20 -16.06 -12.31
N LEU A 45 -16.56 -14.87 -11.82
CA LEU A 45 -17.86 -14.26 -12.09
C LEU A 45 -18.06 -13.99 -13.58
N LEU A 46 -17.02 -13.48 -14.26
CA LEU A 46 -17.05 -13.23 -15.69
C LEU A 46 -17.23 -14.54 -16.48
N PHE A 47 -16.54 -15.61 -16.06
CA PHE A 47 -16.70 -16.94 -16.65
C PHE A 47 -18.12 -17.48 -16.45
N LEU A 48 -18.70 -17.31 -15.25
CA LEU A 48 -20.07 -17.77 -14.98
C LEU A 48 -21.10 -17.03 -15.84
N LEU A 49 -20.88 -15.72 -16.06
CA LEU A 49 -21.76 -14.86 -16.85
C LEU A 49 -21.68 -15.19 -18.35
N ILE A 50 -20.49 -15.52 -18.86
CA ILE A 50 -20.26 -15.79 -20.29
C ILE A 50 -20.37 -17.28 -20.63
N GLY A 51 -20.25 -18.17 -19.64
CA GLY A 51 -20.15 -19.62 -19.84
C GLY A 51 -21.31 -20.21 -20.62
N GLY A 52 -22.53 -19.71 -20.41
CA GLY A 52 -23.70 -20.12 -21.20
C GLY A 52 -23.56 -19.83 -22.69
N GLY A 53 -23.05 -18.63 -23.04
CA GLY A 53 -22.85 -18.25 -24.44
C GLY A 53 -21.76 -19.08 -25.13
N VAL A 54 -20.72 -19.48 -24.41
CA VAL A 54 -19.68 -20.37 -24.94
C VAL A 54 -20.25 -21.76 -25.24
N LEU A 55 -21.09 -22.30 -24.35
CA LEU A 55 -21.76 -23.58 -24.57
C LEU A 55 -22.75 -23.53 -25.75
N GLU A 56 -23.45 -22.41 -25.90
CA GLU A 56 -24.38 -22.19 -27.02
C GLU A 56 -23.65 -22.09 -28.36
N ILE A 57 -22.52 -21.38 -28.40
CA ILE A 57 -21.65 -21.34 -29.59
C ILE A 57 -21.12 -22.74 -29.92
N LEU A 58 -20.62 -23.49 -28.93
CA LEU A 58 -20.14 -24.85 -29.14
C LEU A 58 -21.24 -25.75 -29.74
N ARG A 59 -22.48 -25.63 -29.27
CA ARG A 59 -23.65 -26.35 -29.80
C ARG A 59 -24.03 -25.95 -31.23
N LEU A 60 -23.71 -24.74 -31.67
CA LEU A 60 -23.97 -24.32 -33.05
C LEU A 60 -22.98 -24.93 -34.05
N PHE A 61 -21.78 -25.33 -33.61
CA PHE A 61 -20.72 -25.85 -34.46
C PHE A 61 -20.50 -27.37 -34.36
N PHE A 62 -20.97 -28.02 -33.29
CA PHE A 62 -20.87 -29.47 -33.02
C PHE A 62 -22.25 -30.07 -32.75
#